data_AF-A0A554RH17-F1
#
_entry.id   AF-A0A554RH17-F1
#
_cell.length_a   1.000
_cell.length_b   1.000
_cell.length_c   1.000
_cell.angle_alpha   90.00
_cell.angle_beta   90.00
_cell.angle_gamma   90.00
#
_symmetry.space_group_name_H-M   'P 1'
#
loop_
_entity.id
_entity.type
_entity.pdbx_description
1 polymer ?
#
loop_
_entity_poly.entity_id
_entity_poly.type
_entity_poly.pdbx_seq_one_letter_code
_entity_poly.pdbx_strand_id
1 'polypeptide(L)'
;MTMPRYSKHQRGVALIEVLMAVLIFSVGILGLVGLQSRAIQLSMDTEDRNRAALLANELVNEMWLRRAPTVPADVVTAWKAKVAATTQSGLPGGEGEYSVTGRQADVTIKWQSPGASAKSQLTTRVVLP
;
A
#
# COMPACT_ATOMS: atom_id res chain seq x y z
N MET A 1 -74.22 -18.42 18.52
CA MET A 1 -74.01 -17.19 17.74
C MET A 1 -72.51 -16.92 17.70
N THR A 2 -71.83 -17.38 16.66
CA THR A 2 -70.37 -17.27 16.48
C THR A 2 -70.10 -16.33 15.31
N MET A 3 -69.42 -15.20 15.58
CA MET A 3 -69.10 -14.21 14.54
C MET A 3 -67.90 -14.67 13.71
N PRO A 4 -67.93 -14.51 12.37
CA PRO A 4 -66.78 -14.79 11.54
C PRO A 4 -65.72 -13.70 11.70
N ARG A 5 -64.49 -14.09 12.02
CA ARG A 5 -63.32 -13.19 12.00
C ARG A 5 -62.87 -13.00 10.55
N TYR A 6 -62.98 -11.78 10.03
CA TYR A 6 -62.37 -11.39 8.77
C TYR A 6 -60.83 -11.42 8.90
N SER A 7 -60.20 -12.46 8.37
CA SER A 7 -58.75 -12.46 8.14
C SER A 7 -58.44 -11.56 6.94
N LYS A 8 -57.86 -10.38 7.21
CA LYS A 8 -57.34 -9.50 6.16
C LYS A 8 -56.09 -10.15 5.57
N HIS A 9 -56.23 -10.71 4.38
CA HIS A 9 -55.10 -11.25 3.62
C HIS A 9 -54.31 -10.06 3.03
N GLN A 10 -53.15 -9.74 3.62
CA GLN A 10 -52.19 -8.79 3.05
C GLN A 10 -51.62 -9.37 1.74
N ARG A 11 -52.25 -9.05 0.61
CA ARG A 11 -51.76 -9.39 -0.72
C ARG A 11 -51.11 -8.14 -1.31
N GLY A 12 -49.81 -7.95 -1.07
CA GLY A 12 -49.04 -6.85 -1.66
C GLY A 12 -47.80 -6.41 -0.88
N VAL A 13 -47.78 -6.61 0.45
CA VAL A 13 -46.65 -6.18 1.30
C VAL A 13 -45.41 -7.06 1.12
N ALA A 14 -45.58 -8.37 0.91
CA ALA A 14 -44.47 -9.32 0.79
C ALA A 14 -43.52 -9.01 -0.38
N LEU A 15 -44.02 -8.52 -1.52
CA LEU A 15 -43.16 -8.19 -2.67
C LEU A 15 -42.34 -6.91 -2.41
N ILE A 16 -42.93 -5.93 -1.74
CA ILE A 16 -42.23 -4.71 -1.31
C ILE A 16 -41.20 -5.05 -0.23
N GLU A 17 -41.52 -5.94 0.70
CA GLU A 17 -40.62 -6.40 1.75
C GLU A 17 -39.37 -7.08 1.19
N VAL A 18 -39.53 -7.98 0.21
CA VAL A 18 -38.39 -8.61 -0.47
C VAL A 18 -37.60 -7.59 -1.28
N LEU A 19 -38.25 -6.66 -1.99
CA LEU A 19 -37.57 -5.61 -2.74
C LEU A 19 -36.73 -4.71 -1.82
N MET A 20 -37.27 -4.37 -0.64
CA MET A 20 -36.56 -3.60 0.37
C MET A 20 -35.41 -4.38 1.01
N ALA A 21 -35.61 -5.65 1.32
CA ALA A 21 -34.54 -6.52 1.81
C ALA A 21 -33.39 -6.62 0.81
N VAL A 22 -33.69 -6.87 -0.47
CA VAL A 22 -32.68 -6.92 -1.55
C VAL A 22 -32.01 -5.55 -1.74
N LEU A 23 -32.75 -4.45 -1.68
CA LEU A 23 -32.19 -3.10 -1.79
C LEU A 23 -31.17 -2.85 -0.67
N ILE A 24 -31.57 -3.04 0.60
CA ILE A 24 -30.68 -2.81 1.75
C ILE A 24 -29.47 -3.75 1.69
N PHE A 25 -29.69 -5.02 1.36
CA PHE A 25 -28.62 -6.00 1.22
C PHE A 25 -27.61 -5.62 0.12
N SER A 26 -28.11 -5.16 -1.04
CA SER A 26 -27.25 -4.72 -2.14
C SER A 26 -26.39 -3.51 -1.77
N VAL A 27 -26.95 -2.54 -1.04
CA VAL A 27 -26.20 -1.38 -0.51
C VAL A 27 -25.12 -1.85 0.48
N GLY A 28 -25.45 -2.83 1.34
CA GLY A 28 -24.50 -3.44 2.26
C GLY A 28 -23.31 -4.09 1.56
N ILE A 29 -23.55 -4.84 0.48
CA ILE A 29 -22.47 -5.47 -0.31
C ILE A 29 -21.57 -4.41 -0.96
N LEU A 30 -22.14 -3.35 -1.55
CA LEU A 30 -21.36 -2.27 -2.15
C LEU A 30 -20.46 -1.58 -1.10
N GLY A 31 -20.99 -1.37 0.12
CA GLY A 31 -20.21 -0.86 1.25
C GLY A 31 -19.03 -1.78 1.60
N LEU A 32 -19.27 -3.09 1.68
CA LEU A 32 -18.22 -4.08 1.97
C LEU A 32 -17.14 -4.13 0.89
N VAL A 33 -17.53 -4.13 -0.40
CA VAL A 33 -16.59 -4.11 -1.52
C VAL A 33 -15.75 -2.82 -1.50
N GLY A 34 -16.35 -1.69 -1.17
CA GLY A 34 -15.63 -0.43 -0.98
C GLY A 34 -14.57 -0.50 0.13
N LEU A 35 -14.91 -1.10 1.28
CA LEU A 35 -13.97 -1.32 2.37
C LEU A 35 -12.86 -2.30 1.97
N GLN A 36 -13.20 -3.39 1.29
CA GLN A 36 -12.24 -4.38 0.81
C GLN A 36 -11.22 -3.78 -0.16
N SER A 37 -11.69 -2.95 -1.11
CA SER A 37 -10.81 -2.23 -2.03
C SER A 37 -9.80 -1.34 -1.30
N ARG A 38 -10.24 -0.60 -0.28
CA ARG A 38 -9.36 0.23 0.55
C ARG A 38 -8.35 -0.60 1.34
N ALA A 39 -8.78 -1.73 1.90
CA ALA A 39 -7.89 -2.63 2.63
C ALA A 39 -6.77 -3.19 1.73
N ILE A 40 -7.09 -3.53 0.47
CA ILE A 40 -6.10 -3.97 -0.52
C ILE A 40 -5.10 -2.85 -0.81
N GLN A 41 -5.57 -1.63 -1.06
CA GLN A 41 -4.69 -0.48 -1.32
C GLN A 41 -3.72 -0.20 -0.16
N LEU A 42 -4.22 -0.26 1.08
CA LEU A 42 -3.37 -0.09 2.27
C LEU A 42 -2.33 -1.21 2.40
N SER A 43 -2.70 -2.44 2.06
CA SER A 43 -1.78 -3.58 2.06
C SER A 43 -0.68 -3.40 1.02
N MET A 44 -1.02 -2.89 -0.18
CA MET A 44 -0.05 -2.58 -1.23
C MET A 44 0.91 -1.45 -0.82
N ASP A 45 0.42 -0.35 -0.23
CA ASP A 45 1.30 0.74 0.24
C ASP A 45 2.28 0.24 1.33
N THR A 46 1.81 -0.61 2.24
CA THR A 46 2.65 -1.22 3.27
C THR A 46 3.74 -2.11 2.65
N GLU A 47 3.38 -2.89 1.65
CA GLU A 47 4.31 -3.74 0.91
C GLU A 47 5.35 -2.92 0.13
N ASP A 48 4.94 -1.84 -0.56
CA ASP A 48 5.85 -0.93 -1.24
C ASP A 48 6.86 -0.30 -0.24
N ARG A 49 6.37 0.17 0.92
CA ARG A 49 7.23 0.71 1.99
C ARG A 49 8.23 -0.34 2.50
N ASN A 50 7.79 -1.58 2.65
CA ASN A 50 8.64 -2.68 3.09
C ASN A 50 9.74 -2.98 2.06
N ARG A 51 9.39 -3.03 0.76
CA ARG A 51 10.35 -3.18 -0.34
C ARG A 51 11.39 -2.06 -0.36
N ALA A 52 10.94 -0.82 -0.20
CA ALA A 52 11.84 0.32 -0.07
C ALA A 52 12.77 0.18 1.14
N ALA A 53 12.26 -0.23 2.30
CA ALA A 53 13.08 -0.44 3.49
C ALA A 53 14.17 -1.52 3.28
N LEU A 54 13.82 -2.63 2.65
CA LEU A 54 14.76 -3.70 2.31
C LEU A 54 15.86 -3.21 1.36
N LEU A 55 15.50 -2.47 0.31
CA LEU A 55 16.45 -1.89 -0.64
C LEU A 55 17.35 -0.83 0.01
N ALA A 56 16.82 -0.01 0.91
CA ALA A 56 17.62 0.94 1.67
C ALA A 56 18.60 0.21 2.59
N ASN A 57 18.14 -0.85 3.25
CA ASN A 57 18.97 -1.67 4.14
C ASN A 57 20.09 -2.40 3.40
N GLU A 58 19.87 -2.82 2.14
CA GLU A 58 20.92 -3.39 1.29
C GLU A 58 22.10 -2.42 1.12
N LEU A 59 21.83 -1.15 0.79
CA LEU A 59 22.89 -0.14 0.64
C LEU A 59 23.52 0.25 1.98
N VAL A 60 22.73 0.29 3.06
CA VAL A 60 23.24 0.53 4.42
C VAL A 60 24.14 -0.61 4.88
N ASN A 61 23.81 -1.86 4.55
CA ASN A 61 24.65 -3.01 4.87
C ASN A 61 26.00 -2.94 4.15
N GLU A 62 26.04 -2.47 2.90
CA GLU A 62 27.30 -2.18 2.19
C GLU A 62 28.16 -1.17 2.96
N MET A 63 27.57 -0.13 3.54
CA MET A 63 28.29 0.85 4.37
C MET A 63 28.85 0.20 5.63
N TRP A 64 28.06 -0.63 6.31
CA TRP A 64 28.49 -1.35 7.52
C TRP A 64 29.63 -2.32 7.25
N LEU A 65 29.56 -3.08 6.16
CA LEU A 65 30.62 -4.01 5.75
C LEU A 65 31.94 -3.27 5.50
N ARG A 66 31.86 -2.06 4.94
CA ARG A 66 33.01 -1.20 4.65
C ARG A 66 33.46 -0.36 5.84
N ARG A 67 32.64 -0.26 6.88
CA ARG A 67 32.80 0.66 8.01
C ARG A 67 32.97 2.12 7.57
N ALA A 68 32.33 2.50 6.46
CA ALA A 68 32.41 3.84 5.90
C ALA A 68 31.04 4.28 5.36
N PRO A 69 30.65 5.56 5.52
CA PRO A 69 29.41 6.08 4.94
C PRO A 69 29.50 6.14 3.41
N THR A 70 30.72 6.22 2.87
CA THR A 70 30.99 6.30 1.45
C THR A 70 31.00 4.92 0.80
N VAL A 71 30.03 4.67 -0.08
CA VAL A 71 29.96 3.48 -0.94
C VAL A 71 30.56 3.78 -2.33
N PRO A 72 31.26 2.83 -2.98
CA PRO A 72 31.75 3.00 -4.34
C PRO A 72 30.67 3.33 -5.37
N ALA A 73 31.04 4.10 -6.39
CA ALA A 73 30.11 4.62 -7.39
C ALA A 73 29.44 3.51 -8.22
N ASP A 74 30.15 2.42 -8.52
CA ASP A 74 29.64 1.26 -9.24
C ASP A 74 28.53 0.56 -8.46
N VAL A 75 28.73 0.34 -7.15
CA VAL A 75 27.73 -0.25 -6.26
C VAL A 75 26.49 0.64 -6.15
N VAL A 76 26.67 1.95 -5.97
CA VAL A 76 25.56 2.92 -5.93
C VAL A 76 24.80 2.92 -7.27
N THR A 77 25.51 2.84 -8.39
CA THR A 77 24.88 2.82 -9.73
C THR A 77 24.06 1.55 -9.94
N ALA A 78 24.61 0.38 -9.58
CA ALA A 78 23.91 -0.90 -9.65
C ALA A 78 22.67 -0.92 -8.74
N TRP A 79 22.79 -0.40 -7.51
CA TRP A 79 21.68 -0.27 -6.58
C TRP A 79 20.58 0.65 -7.13
N LYS A 80 20.93 1.83 -7.68
CA LYS A 80 19.94 2.73 -8.30
C LYS A 80 19.23 2.07 -9.48
N ALA A 81 19.95 1.32 -10.31
CA ALA A 81 19.36 0.56 -11.41
C ALA A 81 18.37 -0.50 -10.92
N LYS A 82 18.70 -1.20 -9.83
CA LYS A 82 17.82 -2.17 -9.17
C LYS A 82 16.55 -1.51 -8.61
N VAL A 83 16.68 -0.36 -7.94
CA VAL A 83 15.54 0.41 -7.42
C VAL A 83 14.60 0.84 -8.56
N ALA A 84 15.16 1.32 -9.67
CA ALA A 84 14.39 1.76 -10.84
C ALA A 84 13.76 0.62 -11.65
N ALA A 85 14.36 -0.57 -11.64
CA ALA A 85 13.82 -1.74 -12.32
C ALA A 85 12.65 -2.35 -11.52
N THR A 86 11.41 -2.05 -11.89
CA THR A 86 10.20 -2.59 -11.23
C THR A 86 10.19 -4.13 -11.16
N THR A 87 10.80 -4.81 -12.13
CA THR A 87 10.93 -6.28 -12.11
C THR A 87 11.86 -6.81 -11.02
N GLN A 88 12.73 -5.96 -10.47
CA GLN A 88 13.68 -6.32 -9.41
C GLN A 88 13.27 -5.72 -8.05
N SER A 89 12.88 -4.45 -8.01
CA SER A 89 12.45 -3.77 -6.77
C SER A 89 11.01 -4.09 -6.38
N GLY A 90 10.14 -4.35 -7.36
CA GLY A 90 8.69 -4.35 -7.18
C GLY A 90 8.11 -2.96 -6.94
N LEU A 91 8.93 -1.91 -6.93
CA LEU A 91 8.48 -0.54 -6.71
C LEU A 91 8.02 0.09 -8.04
N PRO A 92 6.79 0.63 -8.09
CA PRO A 92 6.32 1.37 -9.25
C PRO A 92 7.03 2.74 -9.32
N GLY A 93 7.80 2.97 -10.38
CA GLY A 93 8.53 4.23 -10.58
C GLY A 93 9.58 4.53 -9.50
N GLY A 94 10.28 3.49 -9.03
CA GLY A 94 11.29 3.61 -7.97
C GLY A 94 12.47 4.50 -8.37
N GLU A 95 12.87 5.39 -7.47
CA GLU A 95 14.03 6.28 -7.62
C GLU A 95 14.87 6.24 -6.35
N GLY A 96 16.15 5.91 -6.48
CA GLY A 96 17.10 5.84 -5.38
C GLY A 96 18.05 7.04 -5.35
N GLU A 97 18.11 7.71 -4.20
CA GLU A 97 19.05 8.79 -3.89
C GLU A 97 19.91 8.39 -2.68
N TYR A 98 21.15 8.85 -2.70
CA TYR A 98 22.13 8.59 -1.66
C TYR A 98 23.01 9.82 -1.50
N SER A 99 23.20 10.27 -0.27
CA SER A 99 24.06 11.39 0.07
C SER A 99 24.84 11.11 1.35
N VAL A 100 26.05 11.67 1.43
CA VAL A 100 26.93 11.54 2.60
C VAL A 100 27.27 12.93 3.11
N THR A 101 27.16 13.10 4.42
CA THR A 101 27.58 14.32 5.13
C THR A 101 28.44 13.91 6.33
N GLY A 102 29.76 14.07 6.20
CA GLY A 102 30.71 13.65 7.23
C GLY A 102 30.62 12.15 7.52
N ARG A 103 30.16 11.79 8.72
CA ARG A 103 30.01 10.39 9.17
C ARG A 103 28.60 9.82 9.00
N GLN A 104 27.68 10.61 8.43
CA GLN A 104 26.30 10.24 8.19
C GLN A 104 26.07 9.98 6.71
N ALA A 105 25.30 8.94 6.40
CA ALA A 105 24.75 8.72 5.08
C ALA A 105 23.21 8.69 5.14
N ASP A 106 22.57 9.37 4.20
CA ASP A 106 21.13 9.37 4.01
C ASP A 106 20.81 8.61 2.72
N VAL A 107 20.05 7.52 2.83
CA VAL A 107 19.53 6.72 1.70
C VAL A 107 18.06 7.03 1.55
N THR A 108 17.69 7.61 0.41
CA THR A 108 16.31 8.01 0.11
C THR A 108 15.79 7.23 -1.07
N ILE A 109 14.61 6.62 -0.94
CA ILE A 109 13.91 5.94 -2.03
C ILE A 109 12.55 6.61 -2.20
N LYS A 110 12.23 6.97 -3.44
CA LYS A 110 10.93 7.51 -3.85
C LYS A 110 10.24 6.52 -4.77
N TRP A 111 8.92 6.40 -4.69
CA TRP A 111 8.12 5.58 -5.60
C TRP A 111 6.73 6.19 -5.76
N GLN A 112 5.97 5.74 -6.75
CA GLN A 112 4.61 6.21 -6.99
C GLN A 112 3.66 5.03 -7.06
N SER A 113 2.90 4.79 -5.99
CA SER A 113 1.90 3.72 -5.97
C SER A 113 0.80 3.98 -7.02
N PRO A 114 0.22 2.92 -7.62
CA PRO A 114 -0.79 3.08 -8.67
C PRO A 114 -2.02 3.85 -8.15
N GLY A 115 -2.40 4.92 -8.84
CA GLY A 115 -3.51 5.79 -8.44
C GLY A 115 -3.13 6.92 -7.47
N ALA A 116 -1.89 6.97 -6.97
CA ALA A 116 -1.41 8.10 -6.18
C ALA A 116 -1.03 9.28 -7.08
N SER A 117 -1.49 10.49 -6.72
CA SER A 117 -1.13 11.74 -7.41
C SER A 117 0.23 12.32 -6.97
N ALA A 118 0.76 11.85 -5.84
CA ALA A 118 2.05 12.26 -5.29
C ALA A 118 2.98 11.06 -5.10
N LYS A 119 4.29 11.30 -5.18
CA LYS A 119 5.31 10.28 -4.89
C LYS A 119 5.39 10.03 -3.38
N SER A 120 5.44 8.77 -3.00
CA SER A 120 5.81 8.31 -1.66
C SER A 120 7.34 8.33 -1.51
N GLN A 121 7.82 8.50 -0.27
CA GLN A 121 9.25 8.54 0.03
C GLN A 121 9.56 7.81 1.35
N LEU A 122 10.70 7.12 1.37
CA LEU A 122 11.33 6.57 2.57
C LEU A 122 12.78 7.05 2.63
N THR A 123 13.20 7.57 3.78
CA THR A 123 14.60 7.96 4.02
C THR A 123 15.14 7.19 5.22
N THR A 124 16.22 6.46 5.01
CA THR A 124 16.97 5.76 6.04
C THR A 124 18.27 6.49 6.29
N ARG A 125 18.51 6.87 7.55
CA ARG A 125 19.72 7.57 7.99
C ARG A 125 20.60 6.62 8.77
N VAL A 126 21.88 6.56 8.42
CA VAL A 126 22.89 5.79 9.15
C VAL A 126 24.05 6.70 9.54
N VAL A 127 24.55 6.52 10.76
CA VAL A 127 25.74 7.21 11.27
C VAL A 127 26.77 6.13 11.60
N LEU A 128 27.98 6.23 11.04
CA LEU A 128 29.02 5.23 11.24
C LEU A 128 30.08 5.72 12.24
N PRO A 129 30.55 4.88 13.17
CA PRO A 129 31.53 5.22 14.22
C PRO A 129 32.96 5.34 13.72
#